data_AF-A0A524PGA3-F1
#
_entry.id   AF-A0A524PGA3-F1
#
_cell.length_a   1.000
_cell.length_b   1.000
_cell.length_c   1.000
_cell.angle_alpha   90.00
_cell.angle_beta   90.00
_cell.angle_gamma   90.00
#
_symmetry.space_group_name_H-M   'P 1'
#
loop_
_entity.id
_entity.type
_entity.pdbx_description
1 polymer ?
#
loop_
_entity_poly.entity_id
_entity_poly.type
_entity_poly.pdbx_seq_one_letter_code
_entity_poly.pdbx_strand_id
1 'polypeptide(L)'
;MTNALLKYLESNGYDPEPLFAGLPHDRAYLSDPTNWITAALRDSLCQRASELTGNDAVMYEAGLAVPRLSPLGGVERLVLLLGSPSVAYRNVGRYARYFDKMYRLTSRTSSSTQVSISMSLMKEYPASKHACHFAQGVLAAVPTLWGLPPATVQESRCMCERAPSTEDYLESASHDAPTCTYVVDYGLAHSRAPGASQEPALSHPDPVNAIGQLESDFELLDTKNADLTQRTQQLATVREIALSLDAATSIHDVFRIAVTLGREMPGVRFVMAHKLDPSGRSVTTPYYSPLRDNRVVTALAAAGVDLRDRLGEHP
;
A
#
# COMPACT_ATOMS: atom_id res chain seq x y z
N MET A 1 0.28 -0.09 7.86
CA MET A 1 0.50 -0.57 9.24
C MET A 1 1.59 -1.64 9.30
N THR A 2 1.46 -2.77 8.59
CA THR A 2 2.42 -3.90 8.66
C THR A 2 3.87 -3.50 8.43
N ASN A 3 4.17 -2.82 7.31
CA ASN A 3 5.53 -2.35 7.05
C ASN A 3 6.04 -1.35 8.11
N ALA A 4 5.14 -0.55 8.72
CA ALA A 4 5.52 0.34 9.81
C ALA A 4 5.93 -0.44 11.06
N LEU A 5 5.18 -1.49 11.41
CA LEU A 5 5.50 -2.39 12.51
C LEU A 5 6.84 -3.11 12.30
N LEU A 6 7.07 -3.66 11.10
CA LEU A 6 8.32 -4.36 10.79
C LEU A 6 9.53 -3.43 10.89
N LYS A 7 9.48 -2.26 10.24
CA LYS A 7 10.54 -1.25 10.34
C LYS A 7 10.73 -0.77 11.77
N TYR A 8 9.66 -0.65 12.55
CA TYR A 8 9.74 -0.25 13.95
C TYR A 8 10.54 -1.27 14.76
N LEU A 9 10.16 -2.56 14.67
CA LEU A 9 10.84 -3.65 15.37
C LEU A 9 12.33 -3.69 15.00
N GLU A 10 12.65 -3.67 13.70
CA GLU A 10 14.04 -3.67 13.21
C GLU A 10 14.84 -2.47 13.73
N SER A 11 14.25 -1.27 13.70
CA SER A 11 14.92 -0.05 14.16
C SER A 11 15.22 -0.05 15.66
N ASN A 12 14.54 -0.91 16.43
CA ASN A 12 14.76 -1.09 17.86
C ASN A 12 15.51 -2.39 18.19
N GLY A 13 16.07 -3.08 17.18
CA GLY A 13 16.91 -4.25 17.38
C GLY A 13 16.17 -5.57 17.60
N TYR A 14 14.85 -5.60 17.37
CA TYR A 14 14.07 -6.84 17.39
C TYR A 14 14.21 -7.59 16.06
N ASP A 15 14.26 -8.91 16.13
CA ASP A 15 14.13 -9.78 14.95
C ASP A 15 12.64 -10.02 14.67
N PRO A 16 12.10 -9.56 13.53
CA PRO A 16 10.69 -9.75 13.20
C PRO A 16 10.38 -11.14 12.62
N GLU A 17 11.36 -11.99 12.31
CA GLU A 17 11.11 -13.32 11.71
C GLU A 17 10.07 -14.19 12.47
N PRO A 18 10.04 -14.21 13.81
CA PRO A 18 9.04 -14.96 14.56
C PRO A 18 7.59 -14.53 14.27
N LEU A 19 7.36 -13.28 13.84
CA LEU A 19 6.02 -12.81 13.48
C LEU A 19 5.45 -13.58 12.31
N PHE A 20 6.29 -14.13 11.42
CA PHE A 20 5.86 -14.78 10.18
C PHE A 20 5.59 -16.28 10.32
N ALA A 21 5.98 -16.89 11.45
CA ALA A 21 5.91 -18.33 11.64
C ALA A 21 4.48 -18.88 11.43
N GLY A 22 4.32 -19.79 10.47
CA GLY A 22 3.03 -20.41 10.15
C GLY A 22 1.99 -19.49 9.52
N LEU A 23 2.39 -18.29 9.05
CA LEU A 23 1.51 -17.41 8.28
C LEU A 23 1.53 -17.78 6.79
N PRO A 24 0.43 -17.48 6.05
CA PRO A 24 0.33 -17.82 4.62
C PRO A 24 1.22 -16.95 3.71
N HIS A 25 1.83 -15.89 4.26
CA HIS A 25 2.61 -14.92 3.51
C HIS A 25 3.98 -14.75 4.14
N ASP A 26 5.00 -14.62 3.29
CA ASP A 26 6.37 -14.40 3.71
C ASP A 26 6.64 -12.92 4.04
N ARG A 27 7.86 -12.64 4.51
CA ARG A 27 8.32 -11.29 4.81
C ARG A 27 8.23 -10.36 3.59
N ALA A 28 8.60 -10.84 2.40
CA ALA A 28 8.61 -10.03 1.19
C ALA A 28 7.20 -9.48 0.91
N TYR A 29 6.19 -10.36 0.96
CA TYR A 29 4.80 -9.97 0.79
C TYR A 29 4.33 -8.97 1.86
N LEU A 30 4.65 -9.20 3.14
CA LEU A 30 4.20 -8.38 4.26
C LEU A 30 4.90 -7.01 4.38
N SER A 31 6.12 -6.91 3.84
CA SER A 31 6.90 -5.66 3.78
C SER A 31 6.52 -4.76 2.61
N ASP A 32 5.84 -5.29 1.60
CA ASP A 32 5.38 -4.52 0.45
C ASP A 32 4.16 -3.65 0.83
N PRO A 33 4.28 -2.30 0.74
CA PRO A 33 3.20 -1.39 1.12
C PRO A 33 1.98 -1.44 0.17
N THR A 34 2.10 -2.10 -0.98
CA THR A 34 1.01 -2.25 -1.97
C THR A 34 0.13 -3.49 -1.71
N ASN A 35 0.61 -4.42 -0.88
CA ASN A 35 -0.13 -5.62 -0.53
C ASN A 35 -1.17 -5.35 0.55
N TRP A 36 -2.38 -5.88 0.33
CA TRP A 36 -3.47 -5.83 1.31
C TRP A 36 -3.52 -7.12 2.11
N ILE A 37 -3.58 -7.00 3.43
CA ILE A 37 -3.76 -8.14 4.34
C ILE A 37 -5.14 -8.14 4.99
N THR A 38 -5.57 -9.30 5.46
CA THR A 38 -6.84 -9.44 6.19
C THR A 38 -6.75 -8.87 7.59
N ALA A 39 -7.91 -8.51 8.17
CA ALA A 39 -8.03 -8.07 9.55
C ALA A 39 -7.43 -9.08 10.55
N ALA A 40 -7.74 -10.37 10.37
CA ALA A 40 -7.27 -11.44 11.24
C ALA A 40 -5.74 -11.60 11.19
N LEU A 41 -5.16 -11.52 9.98
CA LEU A 41 -3.71 -11.57 9.80
C LEU A 41 -3.03 -10.37 10.47
N ARG A 42 -3.60 -9.17 10.26
CA ARG A 42 -3.14 -7.94 10.91
C ARG A 42 -3.13 -8.07 12.43
N ASP A 43 -4.24 -8.49 13.03
CA ASP A 43 -4.35 -8.60 14.48
C ASP A 43 -3.41 -9.68 15.05
N SER A 44 -3.21 -10.79 14.33
CA SER A 44 -2.22 -11.81 14.69
C SER A 44 -0.79 -11.25 14.71
N LEU A 45 -0.41 -10.44 13.72
CA LEU A 45 0.90 -9.79 13.67
C LEU A 45 1.10 -8.81 14.83
N CYS A 46 0.08 -8.00 15.15
CA CYS A 46 0.14 -7.07 16.29
C CYS A 46 0.28 -7.80 17.62
N GLN A 47 -0.47 -8.89 17.80
CA GLN A 47 -0.41 -9.71 19.00
C GLN A 47 0.99 -10.32 19.18
N ARG A 48 1.53 -10.93 18.13
CA ARG A 48 2.89 -11.50 18.14
C ARG A 48 3.96 -10.44 18.39
N ALA A 49 3.79 -9.21 17.88
CA ALA A 49 4.70 -8.11 18.17
C ALA A 49 4.65 -7.67 19.63
N SER A 50 3.47 -7.64 20.24
CA SER A 50 3.30 -7.31 21.66
C SER A 50 3.98 -8.38 22.52
N GLU A 51 3.81 -9.65 22.17
CA GLU A 51 4.49 -10.79 22.83
C GLU A 51 6.01 -10.75 22.65
N LEU A 52 6.49 -10.49 21.44
CA LEU A 52 7.93 -10.40 21.13
C LEU A 52 8.63 -9.28 21.91
N THR A 53 7.95 -8.15 22.06
CA THR A 53 8.50 -6.96 22.73
C THR A 53 8.22 -6.92 24.23
N GLY A 54 7.27 -7.73 24.71
CA GLY A 54 6.72 -7.61 26.07
C GLY A 54 6.05 -6.26 26.32
N ASN A 55 5.59 -5.57 25.26
CA ASN A 55 5.07 -4.21 25.33
C ASN A 55 3.71 -4.09 24.63
N ASP A 56 2.64 -3.93 25.41
CA ASP A 56 1.27 -3.75 24.90
C ASP A 56 1.08 -2.40 24.17
N ALA A 57 1.99 -1.44 24.37
CA ALA A 57 2.01 -0.15 23.68
C ALA A 57 2.81 -0.17 22.36
N VAL A 58 3.37 -1.32 21.94
CA VAL A 58 4.21 -1.43 20.72
C VAL A 58 3.53 -0.85 19.48
N MET A 59 2.22 -1.00 19.35
CA MET A 59 1.47 -0.48 18.21
C MET A 59 1.35 1.04 18.23
N TYR A 60 1.23 1.65 19.41
CA TYR A 60 1.29 3.11 19.56
C TYR A 60 2.66 3.63 19.14
N GLU A 61 3.74 3.01 19.63
CA GLU A 61 5.12 3.39 19.30
C GLU A 61 5.43 3.22 17.81
N ALA A 62 4.98 2.11 17.21
CA ALA A 62 5.12 1.86 15.78
C ALA A 62 4.35 2.91 14.95
N GLY A 63 3.15 3.30 15.38
CA GLY A 63 2.38 4.39 14.77
C GLY A 63 3.09 5.74 14.89
N LEU A 64 3.65 6.04 16.06
CA LEU A 64 4.40 7.26 16.34
C LEU A 64 5.66 7.39 15.48
N ALA A 65 6.29 6.26 15.16
CA ALA A 65 7.51 6.20 14.35
C ALA A 65 7.27 6.33 12.83
N VAL A 66 6.01 6.34 12.36
CA VAL A 66 5.68 6.34 10.92
C VAL A 66 6.39 7.46 10.13
N PRO A 67 6.34 8.75 10.53
CA PRO A 67 7.01 9.81 9.79
C PRO A 67 8.51 9.58 9.61
N ARG A 68 9.18 9.07 10.66
CA ARG A 68 10.63 8.81 10.68
C ARG A 68 11.02 7.62 9.82
N LEU A 69 10.23 6.55 9.85
CA LEU A 69 10.56 5.28 9.18
C LEU A 69 10.11 5.23 7.72
N SER A 70 9.26 6.19 7.31
CA SER A 70 8.67 6.30 5.96
C SER A 70 8.25 4.94 5.40
N PRO A 71 7.36 4.20 6.09
CA PRO A 71 6.92 2.87 5.66
C PRO A 71 6.18 2.88 4.32
N LEU A 72 5.73 4.04 3.84
CA LEU A 72 5.01 4.17 2.57
C LEU A 72 5.89 4.71 1.43
N GLY A 73 7.21 4.74 1.60
CA GLY A 73 8.12 5.12 0.52
C GLY A 73 8.05 6.60 0.11
N GLY A 74 7.65 7.49 1.04
CA GLY A 74 7.67 8.94 0.82
C GLY A 74 6.30 9.56 0.58
N VAL A 75 5.21 8.78 0.64
CA VAL A 75 3.82 9.29 0.63
C VAL A 75 3.58 10.30 1.77
N GLU A 76 4.31 10.18 2.88
CA GLU A 76 4.30 11.13 3.99
C GLU A 76 4.69 12.55 3.54
N ARG A 77 5.48 12.69 2.47
CA ARG A 77 5.84 13.98 1.86
C ARG A 77 4.70 14.63 1.10
N LEU A 78 3.73 13.85 0.62
CA LEU A 78 2.52 14.41 0.02
C LEU A 78 1.71 15.12 1.10
N VAL A 79 1.60 14.53 2.30
CA VAL A 79 0.89 15.15 3.43
C VAL A 79 1.47 16.52 3.81
N LEU A 80 2.78 16.73 3.65
CA LEU A 80 3.43 18.03 3.86
C LEU A 80 2.91 19.13 2.94
N LEU A 81 2.41 18.80 1.74
CA LEU A 81 1.84 19.76 0.79
C LEU A 81 0.58 20.45 1.32
N LEU A 82 -0.06 19.89 2.35
CA LEU A 82 -1.24 20.47 3.00
C LEU A 82 -0.93 21.72 3.84
N GLY A 83 0.35 22.03 4.04
CA GLY A 83 0.82 23.29 4.64
C GLY A 83 0.72 23.36 6.17
N SER A 84 -0.20 22.64 6.82
CA SER A 84 -0.28 22.62 8.30
C SER A 84 -0.91 21.36 8.89
N PRO A 85 -0.61 21.01 10.16
CA PRO A 85 -1.26 19.91 10.87
C PRO A 85 -2.78 20.06 10.95
N SER A 86 -3.28 21.29 11.12
CA SER A 86 -4.72 21.56 11.20
C SER A 86 -5.45 21.17 9.90
N VAL A 87 -4.86 21.43 8.74
CA VAL A 87 -5.40 20.99 7.45
C VAL A 87 -5.35 19.48 7.31
N ALA A 88 -4.26 18.83 7.73
CA ALA A 88 -4.13 17.38 7.69
C ALA A 88 -5.17 16.68 8.57
N TYR A 89 -5.37 17.12 9.81
CA TYR A 89 -6.40 16.54 10.68
C TYR A 89 -7.81 16.76 10.16
N ARG A 90 -8.13 17.95 9.63
CA ARG A 90 -9.45 18.24 9.04
C ARG A 90 -9.80 17.34 7.86
N ASN A 91 -8.78 16.79 7.19
CA ASN A 91 -8.93 15.94 6.02
C ASN A 91 -8.53 14.48 6.29
N VAL A 92 -8.30 14.10 7.56
CA VAL A 92 -7.79 12.76 7.93
C VAL A 92 -8.66 11.64 7.35
N GLY A 93 -9.98 11.82 7.34
CA GLY A 93 -10.93 10.85 6.77
C GLY A 93 -10.75 10.62 5.26
N ARG A 94 -10.38 11.67 4.51
CA ARG A 94 -10.13 11.58 3.08
C ARG A 94 -8.85 10.82 2.76
N TYR A 95 -7.83 10.95 3.60
CA TYR A 95 -6.54 10.30 3.35
C TYR A 95 -6.46 8.90 3.92
N ALA A 96 -7.06 8.65 5.09
CA ALA A 96 -7.03 7.34 5.73
C ALA A 96 -7.60 6.24 4.82
N ARG A 97 -8.58 6.56 3.95
CA ARG A 97 -9.18 5.60 3.01
C ARG A 97 -8.19 4.97 2.02
N TYR A 98 -7.06 5.63 1.74
CA TYR A 98 -6.02 5.09 0.84
C TYR A 98 -5.15 4.04 1.54
N PHE A 99 -5.13 4.02 2.87
CA PHE A 99 -4.28 3.13 3.67
C PHE A 99 -5.06 2.09 4.46
N ASP A 100 -6.35 2.32 4.68
CA ASP A 100 -7.22 1.47 5.47
C ASP A 100 -8.61 1.35 4.84
N LYS A 101 -9.04 0.10 4.60
CA LYS A 101 -10.37 -0.23 4.03
C LYS A 101 -11.37 -0.72 5.09
N MET A 102 -10.93 -0.86 6.34
CA MET A 102 -11.74 -1.33 7.45
C MET A 102 -12.36 -0.18 8.24
N TYR A 103 -11.59 0.89 8.47
CA TYR A 103 -12.01 2.00 9.29
C TYR A 103 -12.35 3.24 8.46
N ARG A 104 -13.37 3.95 8.92
CA ARG A 104 -13.70 5.30 8.48
C ARG A 104 -13.33 6.28 9.57
N LEU A 105 -12.56 7.29 9.21
CA LEU A 105 -12.22 8.38 10.10
C LEU A 105 -13.04 9.62 9.73
N THR A 106 -13.51 10.35 10.74
CA THR A 106 -14.09 11.69 10.59
C THR A 106 -13.46 12.62 11.61
N SER A 107 -13.39 13.90 11.27
CA SER A 107 -12.80 14.91 12.14
C SER A 107 -13.78 16.04 12.39
N ARG A 108 -13.81 16.52 13.63
CA ARG A 108 -14.52 17.72 14.06
C ARG A 108 -13.55 18.62 14.81
N THR A 109 -13.24 19.77 14.24
CA THR A 109 -12.36 20.76 14.87
C THR A 109 -13.08 21.39 16.06
N SER A 110 -12.41 21.42 17.22
CA SER A 110 -12.91 22.04 18.45
C SER A 110 -12.31 23.42 18.68
N SER A 111 -11.04 23.63 18.26
CA SER A 111 -10.33 24.91 18.34
C SER A 111 -9.26 25.01 17.23
N SER A 112 -8.45 26.08 17.22
CA SER A 112 -7.32 26.20 16.30
C SER A 112 -6.26 25.11 16.50
N THR A 113 -6.19 24.50 17.68
CA THR A 113 -5.15 23.53 18.08
C THR A 113 -5.70 22.19 18.54
N GLN A 114 -7.01 22.00 18.51
CA GLN A 114 -7.66 20.80 18.99
C GLN A 114 -8.69 20.27 17.99
N VAL A 115 -8.67 18.96 17.78
CA VAL A 115 -9.59 18.25 16.89
C VAL A 115 -10.05 16.95 17.54
N SER A 116 -11.35 16.68 17.44
CA SER A 116 -11.92 15.38 17.78
C SER A 116 -11.96 14.51 16.52
N ILE A 117 -11.38 13.32 16.60
CA ILE A 117 -11.35 12.35 15.49
C ILE A 117 -12.14 11.12 15.91
N SER A 118 -13.14 10.76 15.10
CA SER A 118 -13.93 9.54 15.31
C SER A 118 -13.49 8.47 14.32
N MET A 119 -13.25 7.27 14.82
CA MET A 119 -12.92 6.09 14.03
C MET A 119 -14.05 5.06 14.17
N SER A 120 -14.65 4.66 13.05
CA SER A 120 -15.74 3.69 13.01
C SER A 120 -15.43 2.56 12.04
N LEU A 121 -15.96 1.37 12.30
CA LEU A 121 -15.85 0.24 11.38
C LEU A 121 -16.78 0.41 10.17
N MET A 122 -16.31 0.08 8.97
CA MET A 122 -17.12 0.13 7.73
C MET A 122 -17.88 -1.17 7.44
N LYS A 123 -17.50 -2.28 8.08
CA LYS A 123 -18.14 -3.60 7.97
C LYS A 123 -18.16 -4.27 9.34
N GLU A 124 -18.79 -5.43 9.43
CA GLU A 124 -18.82 -6.30 10.61
C GLU A 124 -17.45 -6.97 10.88
N TYR A 125 -16.39 -6.18 11.00
CA TYR A 125 -15.10 -6.64 11.51
C TYR A 125 -15.07 -6.46 13.04
N PRO A 126 -14.36 -7.33 13.77
CA PRO A 126 -14.17 -7.12 15.21
C PRO A 126 -13.36 -5.84 15.46
N ALA A 127 -13.69 -5.16 16.56
CA ALA A 127 -12.87 -4.06 17.06
C ALA A 127 -11.50 -4.60 17.51
N SER A 128 -10.44 -3.82 17.31
CA SER A 128 -9.06 -4.22 17.64
C SER A 128 -8.41 -3.11 18.45
N LYS A 129 -7.98 -3.43 19.69
CA LYS A 129 -7.28 -2.45 20.54
C LYS A 129 -5.91 -2.10 19.96
N HIS A 130 -5.25 -3.06 19.31
CA HIS A 130 -4.03 -2.84 18.54
C HIS A 130 -4.21 -1.78 17.46
N ALA A 131 -5.33 -1.80 16.73
CA ALA A 131 -5.66 -0.77 15.74
C ALA A 131 -5.91 0.60 16.40
N CYS A 132 -6.52 0.64 17.59
CA CYS A 132 -6.71 1.87 18.35
C CYS A 132 -5.38 2.50 18.77
N HIS A 133 -4.46 1.71 19.35
CA HIS A 133 -3.12 2.17 19.72
C HIS A 133 -2.35 2.67 18.50
N PHE A 134 -2.37 1.93 17.38
CA PHE A 134 -1.73 2.38 16.15
C PHE A 134 -2.30 3.70 15.63
N ALA A 135 -3.62 3.85 15.62
CA ALA A 135 -4.28 5.09 15.22
C ALA A 135 -3.86 6.25 16.13
N GLN A 136 -3.83 6.07 17.45
CA GLN A 136 -3.36 7.08 18.40
C GLN A 136 -1.91 7.48 18.12
N GLY A 137 -1.03 6.51 17.86
CA GLY A 137 0.37 6.77 17.52
C GLY A 137 0.52 7.60 16.25
N VAL A 138 -0.18 7.22 15.18
CA VAL A 138 -0.17 7.96 13.91
C VAL A 138 -0.72 9.37 14.09
N LEU A 139 -1.84 9.53 14.80
CA LEU A 139 -2.44 10.83 15.08
C LEU A 139 -1.51 11.73 15.91
N ALA A 140 -0.80 11.17 16.89
CA ALA A 140 0.21 11.88 17.66
C ALA A 140 1.39 12.31 16.78
N ALA A 141 1.77 11.49 15.79
CA ALA A 141 2.93 11.75 14.93
C ALA A 141 2.69 12.85 13.89
N VAL A 142 1.43 13.14 13.51
CA VAL A 142 1.12 14.07 12.40
C VAL A 142 1.88 15.41 12.49
N PRO A 143 1.95 16.13 13.62
CA PRO A 143 2.63 17.44 13.66
C PRO A 143 4.13 17.34 13.42
N THR A 144 4.75 16.18 13.69
CA THR A 144 6.19 15.95 13.48
C THR A 144 6.60 16.03 12.03
N LEU A 145 5.66 15.85 11.09
CA LEU A 145 5.91 16.09 9.67
C LEU A 145 6.33 17.54 9.42
N TRP A 146 5.79 18.49 10.17
CA TRP A 146 6.13 19.92 10.12
C TRP A 146 7.22 20.33 11.13
N GLY A 147 7.95 19.36 11.71
CA GLY A 147 8.99 19.64 12.71
C GLY A 147 8.45 20.08 14.08
N LEU A 148 7.15 19.93 14.32
CA LEU A 148 6.53 20.21 15.61
C LEU A 148 6.59 18.98 16.53
N PRO A 149 6.50 19.15 17.85
CA PRO A 149 6.41 18.01 18.76
C PRO A 149 5.15 17.17 18.53
N PRO A 150 5.18 15.88 18.88
CA PRO A 150 4.00 15.02 18.79
C PRO A 150 2.78 15.61 19.50
N ALA A 151 1.60 15.44 18.92
CA ALA A 151 0.34 15.84 19.56
C ALA A 151 0.04 14.95 20.77
N THR A 152 -0.66 15.52 21.75
CA THR A 152 -1.28 14.72 22.81
C THR A 152 -2.58 14.13 22.28
N VAL A 153 -2.76 12.82 22.43
CA VAL A 153 -3.95 12.11 21.95
C VAL A 153 -4.61 11.38 23.11
N GLN A 154 -5.82 11.77 23.46
CA GLN A 154 -6.63 11.12 24.49
C GLN A 154 -7.79 10.34 23.85
N GLU A 155 -7.91 9.05 24.17
CA GLU A 155 -9.11 8.27 23.82
C GLU A 155 -10.25 8.62 24.80
N SER A 156 -11.34 9.16 24.28
CA SER A 156 -12.53 9.50 25.08
C SER A 156 -13.63 8.44 24.97
N ARG A 157 -13.65 7.67 23.88
CA ARG A 157 -14.55 6.54 23.66
C ARG A 157 -13.81 5.42 22.93
N CYS A 158 -14.10 4.17 23.25
CA CYS A 158 -13.51 3.00 22.59
C CYS A 158 -14.60 2.01 22.15
N MET A 159 -14.44 1.43 20.96
CA MET A 159 -15.25 0.31 20.46
C MET A 159 -14.88 -1.02 21.10
N CYS A 160 -13.70 -1.10 21.72
CA CYS A 160 -13.27 -2.34 22.37
C CYS A 160 -13.95 -2.46 23.74
N GLU A 161 -14.27 -3.70 24.12
CA GLU A 161 -14.69 -4.01 25.48
C GLU A 161 -13.58 -3.65 26.48
N ARG A 162 -13.98 -3.33 27.72
CA ARG A 162 -13.03 -3.10 28.79
C ARG A 162 -12.38 -4.43 29.17
N ALA A 163 -11.06 -4.52 29.10
CA ALA A 163 -10.35 -5.71 29.58
C ALA A 163 -10.64 -5.89 31.09
N PRO A 164 -10.97 -7.12 31.55
CA PRO A 164 -11.38 -7.37 32.93
C PRO A 164 -10.23 -7.29 33.96
N SER A 165 -8.98 -7.08 33.54
CA SER A 165 -7.83 -7.13 34.44
C SER A 165 -6.69 -6.22 33.97
N THR A 166 -6.80 -4.92 34.25
CA THR A 166 -5.68 -4.03 34.56
C THR A 166 -6.30 -2.76 35.13
N GLU A 167 -6.30 -2.65 36.45
CA GLU A 167 -6.32 -1.36 37.12
C GLU A 167 -5.14 -0.53 36.55
N ASP A 168 -5.42 0.73 36.16
CA ASP A 168 -4.45 1.85 36.06
C ASP A 168 -4.20 2.66 34.77
N TYR A 169 -4.81 2.44 33.59
CA TYR A 169 -4.47 3.35 32.45
C TYR A 169 -5.56 4.12 31.69
N LEU A 170 -6.86 3.90 31.87
CA LEU A 170 -7.88 4.70 31.15
C LEU A 170 -9.18 4.85 31.96
N GLU A 171 -9.20 5.65 33.02
CA GLU A 171 -10.45 5.97 33.75
C GLU A 171 -11.42 6.87 32.97
N SER A 172 -11.00 7.53 31.89
CA SER A 172 -11.82 8.53 31.20
C SER A 172 -12.58 8.06 29.96
N ALA A 173 -12.28 6.87 29.41
CA ALA A 173 -12.88 6.42 28.16
C ALA A 173 -14.16 5.61 28.40
N SER A 174 -15.27 5.97 27.75
CA SER A 174 -16.44 5.10 27.70
C SER A 174 -16.16 3.92 26.76
N HIS A 175 -16.35 2.69 27.25
CA HIS A 175 -16.15 1.46 26.48
C HIS A 175 -17.46 1.01 25.82
N ASP A 176 -17.37 0.06 24.88
CA ASP A 176 -18.51 -0.47 24.12
C ASP A 176 -19.28 0.62 23.34
N ALA A 177 -18.55 1.61 22.84
CA ALA A 177 -19.11 2.66 22.01
C ALA A 177 -19.20 2.20 20.54
N PRO A 178 -20.14 2.73 19.74
CA PRO A 178 -20.20 2.41 18.30
C PRO A 178 -18.99 2.93 17.50
N THR A 179 -18.20 3.84 18.09
CA THR A 179 -17.01 4.43 17.49
C THR A 179 -15.94 4.71 18.53
N CYS A 180 -14.66 4.63 18.14
CA CYS A 180 -13.58 5.18 18.95
C CYS A 180 -13.53 6.69 18.72
N THR A 181 -13.32 7.47 19.76
CA THR A 181 -13.16 8.94 19.65
C THR A 181 -11.87 9.36 20.32
N TYR A 182 -11.08 10.14 19.58
CA TYR A 182 -9.79 10.66 20.01
C TYR A 182 -9.85 12.19 20.06
N VAL A 183 -9.47 12.78 21.19
CA VAL A 183 -9.20 14.21 21.27
C VAL A 183 -7.73 14.42 21.05
N VAL A 184 -7.39 15.13 19.97
CA VAL A 184 -6.02 15.44 19.58
C VAL A 184 -5.76 16.90 19.87
N ASP A 185 -4.78 17.17 20.74
CA ASP A 185 -4.26 18.50 21.02
C ASP A 185 -2.85 18.63 20.45
N TYR A 186 -2.71 19.51 19.46
CA TYR A 186 -1.45 19.82 18.79
C TYR A 186 -0.98 21.26 19.09
N GLY A 187 -1.53 21.88 20.14
CA GLY A 187 -1.29 23.28 20.50
C GLY A 187 -0.10 23.56 21.40
N LEU A 188 0.58 22.53 21.90
CA LEU A 188 1.54 22.71 22.99
C LEU A 188 2.87 22.00 22.75
N ALA A 189 3.76 22.76 22.11
CA ALA A 189 5.07 23.04 22.70
C ALA A 189 5.40 24.54 22.62
N HIS A 190 4.45 25.40 23.00
CA HIS A 190 4.79 26.75 23.46
C HIS A 190 5.25 26.71 24.92
N SER A 191 6.32 25.96 25.21
CA SER A 191 7.08 26.18 26.43
C SER A 191 8.07 27.32 26.16
N ARG A 192 7.69 28.53 26.59
CA ARG A 192 8.50 29.71 26.88
C ARG A 192 10.00 29.62 26.50
N ALA A 193 10.33 29.88 25.24
CA ALA A 193 11.59 30.51 24.89
C ALA A 193 11.27 31.96 24.49
N PRO A 194 11.73 32.98 25.23
CA PRO A 194 11.58 34.37 24.78
C PRO A 194 12.53 34.57 23.59
N GLY A 195 11.98 34.50 22.37
CA GLY A 195 12.74 34.79 21.15
C GLY A 195 12.44 33.94 19.91
N ALA A 196 11.44 33.05 19.91
CA ALA A 196 11.09 32.30 18.70
C ALA A 196 10.28 33.17 17.73
N SER A 197 10.99 33.68 16.73
CA SER A 197 10.52 34.44 15.58
C SER A 197 9.32 33.81 14.88
N GLN A 198 8.47 34.68 14.33
CA GLN A 198 7.37 34.38 13.41
C GLN A 198 7.71 33.24 12.44
N GLU A 199 6.75 32.32 12.25
CA GLU A 199 6.77 31.34 11.18
C GLU A 199 7.21 32.01 9.87
N PRO A 200 8.25 31.49 9.19
CA PRO A 200 8.51 31.95 7.83
C PRO A 200 7.26 31.59 7.03
N ALA A 201 6.60 32.62 6.49
CA ALA A 201 5.55 32.48 5.50
C ALA A 201 6.18 31.85 4.24
N LEU A 202 6.38 30.53 4.27
CA LEU A 202 6.49 29.74 3.07
C LEU A 202 5.17 29.97 2.34
N SER A 203 5.28 30.43 1.09
CA SER A 203 4.15 30.59 0.19
C SER A 203 3.54 29.22 -0.05
N HIS A 204 2.66 28.80 0.86
CA HIS A 204 1.95 27.55 0.75
C HIS A 204 0.91 27.70 -0.36
N PRO A 205 0.75 26.69 -1.23
CA PRO A 205 -0.34 26.68 -2.19
C PRO A 205 -1.68 26.86 -1.45
N ASP A 206 -2.64 27.51 -2.10
CA ASP A 206 -4.01 27.61 -1.58
C ASP A 206 -4.47 26.22 -1.11
N PRO A 207 -4.83 26.04 0.18
CA PRO A 207 -5.10 24.74 0.76
C PRO A 207 -6.18 23.96 0.00
N VAL A 208 -7.11 24.65 -0.69
CA VAL A 208 -8.10 23.99 -1.55
C VAL A 208 -7.46 23.37 -2.78
N ASN A 209 -6.53 24.08 -3.43
CA ASN A 209 -5.77 23.56 -4.57
C ASN A 209 -4.78 22.46 -4.15
N ALA A 210 -4.17 22.58 -2.96
CA ALA A 210 -3.26 21.57 -2.43
C ALA A 210 -3.96 20.22 -2.19
N ILE A 211 -5.21 20.24 -1.68
CA ILE A 211 -6.00 19.02 -1.47
C ILE A 211 -6.35 18.36 -2.80
N GLY A 212 -6.82 19.14 -3.79
CA GLY A 212 -7.15 18.60 -5.11
C GLY A 212 -5.94 18.02 -5.84
N GLN A 213 -4.78 18.67 -5.73
CA GLN A 213 -3.53 18.15 -6.28
C GLN A 213 -3.14 16.82 -5.62
N LEU A 214 -3.24 16.74 -4.29
CA LEU A 214 -2.92 15.53 -3.54
C LEU A 214 -3.82 14.35 -3.93
N GLU A 215 -5.12 14.58 -4.10
CA GLU A 215 -6.07 13.56 -4.56
C GLU A 215 -5.70 13.07 -5.97
N SER A 216 -5.37 13.99 -6.88
CA SER A 216 -4.90 13.65 -8.23
C SER A 216 -3.59 12.86 -8.21
N ASP A 217 -2.65 13.22 -7.33
CA ASP A 217 -1.38 12.52 -7.17
C ASP A 217 -1.59 11.09 -6.65
N PHE A 218 -2.52 10.89 -5.69
CA PHE A 218 -2.88 9.56 -5.20
C PHE A 218 -3.55 8.69 -6.28
N GLU A 219 -4.51 9.25 -7.02
CA GLU A 219 -5.18 8.53 -8.13
C GLU A 219 -4.19 8.15 -9.24
N LEU A 220 -3.23 9.04 -9.53
CA LEU A 220 -2.15 8.76 -10.48
C LEU A 220 -1.23 7.64 -9.96
N LEU A 221 -0.91 7.66 -8.66
CA LEU A 221 -0.09 6.62 -8.03
C LEU A 221 -0.78 5.25 -8.12
N ASP A 222 -2.07 5.18 -7.79
CA ASP A 222 -2.87 3.96 -7.88
C ASP A 222 -2.90 3.41 -9.32
N THR A 223 -3.10 4.31 -10.29
CA THR A 223 -3.09 3.94 -11.72
C THR A 223 -1.73 3.39 -12.15
N LYS A 224 -0.63 4.04 -11.76
CA LYS A 224 0.72 3.57 -12.08
C LYS A 224 1.06 2.25 -11.40
N ASN A 225 0.62 2.06 -10.16
CA ASN A 225 0.81 0.80 -9.43
C ASN A 225 0.04 -0.35 -10.09
N ALA A 226 -1.16 -0.10 -10.59
CA ALA A 226 -1.92 -1.08 -11.36
C ALA A 226 -1.21 -1.47 -12.68
N ASP A 227 -0.70 -0.49 -13.44
CA ASP A 227 0.09 -0.75 -14.68
C ASP A 227 1.38 -1.54 -14.37
N LEU A 228 2.12 -1.16 -13.33
CA LEU A 228 3.33 -1.87 -12.91
C LEU A 228 3.04 -3.31 -12.50
N THR A 229 1.95 -3.55 -11.78
CA THR A 229 1.52 -4.89 -11.37
C THR A 229 1.20 -5.74 -12.60
N GLN A 230 0.44 -5.17 -13.56
CA GLN A 230 0.14 -5.84 -14.82
C GLN A 230 1.40 -6.18 -15.62
N ARG A 231 2.36 -5.26 -15.74
CA ARG A 231 3.64 -5.50 -16.44
C ARG A 231 4.50 -6.54 -15.74
N THR A 232 4.53 -6.53 -14.41
CA THR A 232 5.28 -7.53 -13.63
C THR A 232 4.69 -8.92 -13.85
N GLN A 233 3.36 -9.04 -13.88
CA GLN A 233 2.68 -10.28 -14.22
C GLN A 233 3.00 -10.73 -15.66
N GLN A 234 2.99 -9.81 -16.63
CA GLN A 234 3.39 -10.12 -18.01
C GLN A 234 4.83 -10.63 -18.11
N LEU A 235 5.77 -10.01 -17.39
CA LEU A 235 7.17 -10.45 -17.35
C LEU A 235 7.32 -11.84 -16.71
N ALA A 236 6.54 -12.14 -15.68
CA ALA A 236 6.52 -13.48 -15.07
C ALA A 236 6.05 -14.55 -16.07
N THR A 237 4.96 -14.28 -16.81
CA THR A 237 4.48 -15.18 -17.87
C THR A 237 5.51 -15.34 -18.99
N VAL A 238 6.17 -14.26 -19.44
CA VAL A 238 7.24 -14.36 -20.45
C VAL A 238 8.40 -15.22 -19.96
N ARG A 239 8.78 -15.09 -18.69
CA ARG A 239 9.83 -15.92 -18.08
C ARG A 239 9.42 -17.40 -18.03
N GLU A 240 8.18 -17.69 -17.69
CA GLU A 240 7.63 -19.05 -17.69
C GLU A 240 7.60 -19.67 -19.09
N ILE A 241 7.21 -18.89 -20.10
CA ILE A 241 7.30 -19.29 -21.51
C ILE A 241 8.75 -19.63 -21.88
N ALA A 242 9.71 -18.76 -21.54
CA ALA A 242 11.11 -18.98 -21.86
C ALA A 242 11.66 -20.27 -21.22
N LEU A 243 11.37 -20.50 -19.93
CA LEU A 243 11.78 -21.72 -19.22
C LEU A 243 11.12 -22.98 -19.80
N SER A 244 9.84 -22.88 -20.16
CA SER A 244 9.11 -24.01 -20.76
C SER A 244 9.62 -24.33 -22.16
N LEU A 245 9.95 -23.31 -22.96
CA LEU A 245 10.52 -23.48 -24.30
C LEU A 245 11.91 -24.12 -24.26
N ASP A 246 12.73 -23.78 -23.27
CA ASP A 246 14.06 -24.39 -23.07
C ASP A 246 13.95 -25.91 -22.78
N ALA A 247 12.85 -26.33 -22.14
CA ALA A 247 12.54 -27.73 -21.87
C ALA A 247 11.82 -28.45 -23.04
N ALA A 248 11.49 -27.76 -24.14
CA ALA A 248 10.72 -28.33 -25.24
C ALA A 248 11.58 -29.27 -26.10
N THR A 249 11.18 -30.54 -26.20
CA THR A 249 11.89 -31.55 -27.01
C THR A 249 11.42 -31.65 -28.45
N SER A 250 10.32 -30.97 -28.79
CA SER A 250 9.71 -31.04 -30.11
C SER A 250 9.11 -29.71 -30.53
N ILE A 251 8.97 -29.51 -31.84
CA ILE A 251 8.28 -28.33 -32.38
C ILE A 251 6.81 -28.26 -31.93
N HIS A 252 6.18 -29.42 -31.68
CA HIS A 252 4.82 -29.50 -31.16
C HIS A 252 4.73 -29.00 -29.71
N ASP A 253 5.72 -29.30 -28.87
CA ASP A 253 5.81 -28.78 -27.50
C ASP A 253 5.96 -27.27 -27.50
N VAL A 254 6.83 -26.72 -28.35
CA VAL A 254 7.01 -25.27 -28.54
C VAL A 254 5.68 -24.59 -28.84
N PHE A 255 4.90 -25.14 -29.78
CA PHE A 255 3.60 -24.57 -30.13
C PHE A 255 2.57 -24.70 -29.01
N ARG A 256 2.50 -25.86 -28.35
CA ARG A 256 1.60 -26.07 -27.21
C ARG A 256 1.91 -25.09 -26.08
N ILE A 257 3.18 -24.91 -25.74
CA ILE A 257 3.64 -23.98 -24.70
C ILE A 257 3.28 -22.54 -25.08
N ALA A 258 3.63 -22.10 -26.30
CA ALA A 258 3.36 -20.74 -26.76
C ALA A 258 1.86 -20.42 -26.82
N VAL A 259 1.03 -21.37 -27.25
CA VAL A 259 -0.43 -21.18 -27.32
C VAL A 259 -1.07 -21.23 -25.93
N THR A 260 -0.66 -22.17 -25.07
CA THR A 260 -1.27 -22.32 -23.74
C THR A 260 -0.92 -21.15 -22.83
N LEU A 261 0.37 -20.81 -22.71
CA LEU A 261 0.83 -19.74 -21.82
C LEU A 261 0.61 -18.36 -22.41
N GLY A 262 0.74 -18.22 -23.74
CA GLY A 262 0.53 -16.95 -24.43
C GLY A 262 -0.93 -16.51 -24.49
N ARG A 263 -1.90 -17.42 -24.32
CA ARG A 263 -3.34 -17.09 -24.21
C ARG A 263 -3.68 -16.26 -23.00
N GLU A 264 -2.89 -16.37 -21.93
CA GLU A 264 -3.13 -15.64 -20.69
C GLU A 264 -2.52 -14.23 -20.71
N MET A 265 -1.76 -13.88 -21.76
CA MET A 265 -1.15 -12.55 -21.90
C MET A 265 -2.16 -11.53 -22.48
N PRO A 266 -2.57 -10.50 -21.71
CA PRO A 266 -3.47 -9.47 -22.22
C PRO A 266 -2.86 -8.74 -23.42
N GLY A 267 -3.61 -8.64 -24.52
CA GLY A 267 -3.18 -7.96 -25.76
C GLY A 267 -2.44 -8.86 -26.75
N VAL A 268 -2.10 -10.10 -26.39
CA VAL A 268 -1.49 -11.07 -27.32
C VAL A 268 -2.58 -11.99 -27.88
N ARG A 269 -2.73 -12.03 -29.20
CA ARG A 269 -3.66 -12.97 -29.89
C ARG A 269 -2.88 -13.94 -30.76
N PHE A 270 -2.96 -15.22 -30.43
CA PHE A 270 -2.47 -16.30 -31.29
C PHE A 270 -3.61 -16.80 -32.17
N VAL A 271 -3.42 -16.77 -33.49
CA VAL A 271 -4.36 -17.35 -34.46
C VAL A 271 -3.68 -18.55 -35.11
N MET A 272 -4.24 -19.74 -34.92
CA MET A 272 -3.83 -20.92 -35.69
C MET A 272 -4.68 -20.99 -36.96
N ALA A 273 -4.05 -20.91 -38.13
CA ALA A 273 -4.72 -21.15 -39.40
C ALA A 273 -4.38 -22.55 -39.91
N HIS A 274 -5.42 -23.34 -40.23
CA HIS A 274 -5.24 -24.58 -40.98
C HIS A 274 -5.04 -24.22 -42.44
N LYS A 275 -3.91 -24.63 -43.04
CA LYS A 275 -3.74 -24.58 -44.49
C LYS A 275 -3.80 -26.00 -45.03
N LEU A 276 -4.68 -26.22 -46.01
CA LEU A 276 -4.64 -27.45 -46.80
C LEU A 276 -3.41 -27.39 -47.71
N ASP A 277 -2.59 -28.42 -47.66
CA ASP A 277 -1.52 -28.56 -48.65
C ASP A 277 -2.11 -28.93 -50.03
N PRO A 278 -1.31 -28.88 -51.12
CA PRO A 278 -1.78 -29.23 -52.47
C PRO A 278 -2.25 -30.69 -52.62
N SER A 279 -1.96 -31.57 -51.66
CA SER A 279 -2.41 -32.98 -51.61
C SER A 279 -3.73 -33.18 -50.85
N GLY A 280 -4.34 -32.10 -50.35
CA GLY A 280 -5.59 -32.15 -49.59
C GLY A 280 -5.43 -32.63 -48.14
N ARG A 281 -4.19 -32.75 -47.65
CA ARG A 281 -3.92 -33.06 -46.24
C ARG A 281 -3.87 -31.75 -45.43
N SER A 282 -4.50 -31.76 -44.26
CA SER A 282 -4.43 -30.65 -43.32
C SER A 282 -3.00 -30.51 -42.80
N VAL A 283 -2.35 -29.38 -43.09
CA VAL A 283 -1.05 -29.03 -42.52
C VAL A 283 -1.26 -27.82 -41.60
N THR A 284 -0.90 -27.98 -40.33
CA THR A 284 -0.90 -26.88 -39.37
C THR A 284 0.33 -26.03 -39.66
N THR A 285 0.13 -24.83 -40.19
CA THR A 285 1.23 -23.90 -40.48
C THR A 285 1.01 -22.63 -39.64
N PRO A 286 2.02 -22.15 -38.89
CA PRO A 286 1.87 -20.96 -38.07
C PRO A 286 1.63 -19.73 -38.97
N TYR A 287 0.53 -19.01 -38.72
CA TYR A 287 0.24 -17.72 -39.32
C TYR A 287 0.41 -16.64 -38.24
N TYR A 288 1.26 -15.66 -38.50
CA TYR A 288 1.46 -14.53 -37.60
C TYR A 288 0.54 -13.39 -38.03
N SER A 289 -0.33 -12.94 -37.11
CA SER A 289 -0.95 -11.61 -37.21
C SER A 289 0.17 -10.56 -37.25
N PRO A 290 0.05 -9.46 -38.03
CA PRO A 290 1.14 -8.50 -38.18
C PRO A 290 1.47 -7.87 -36.82
N LEU A 291 2.57 -8.31 -36.21
CA LEU A 291 3.25 -7.61 -35.13
C LEU A 291 3.71 -6.27 -35.71
N ARG A 292 3.01 -5.19 -35.35
CA ARG A 292 3.36 -3.81 -35.75
C ARG A 292 4.44 -3.18 -34.87
N ASP A 293 4.98 -3.91 -33.89
CA ASP A 293 6.04 -3.41 -33.02
C ASP A 293 7.42 -3.77 -33.58
N ASN A 294 8.05 -2.80 -34.22
CA ASN A 294 9.39 -2.90 -34.82
C ASN A 294 10.49 -3.32 -33.82
N ARG A 295 10.27 -3.16 -32.51
CA ARG A 295 11.25 -3.56 -31.49
C ARG A 295 11.40 -5.07 -31.41
N VAL A 296 10.29 -5.80 -31.53
CA VAL A 296 10.27 -7.27 -31.48
C VAL A 296 10.90 -7.85 -32.74
N VAL A 297 10.62 -7.26 -33.91
CA VAL A 297 11.24 -7.65 -35.18
C VAL A 297 12.76 -7.47 -35.14
N THR A 298 13.23 -6.38 -34.53
CA THR A 298 14.65 -6.08 -34.39
C THR A 298 15.35 -7.08 -33.45
N ALA A 299 14.72 -7.43 -32.33
CA ALA A 299 15.27 -8.40 -31.38
C ALA A 299 15.36 -9.82 -31.97
N LEU A 300 14.36 -10.24 -32.76
CA LEU A 300 14.36 -11.54 -33.44
C LEU A 300 15.41 -11.62 -34.55
N ALA A 301 15.60 -10.53 -35.30
CA ALA A 301 16.66 -10.44 -36.29
C ALA A 301 18.05 -10.56 -35.63
N ALA A 302 18.25 -9.94 -34.46
CA ALA A 302 19.49 -10.08 -33.68
C ALA A 302 19.73 -11.52 -33.17
N ALA A 303 18.66 -12.32 -33.02
CA ALA A 303 18.73 -13.75 -32.67
C ALA A 303 18.85 -14.67 -33.90
N GLY A 304 19.07 -14.13 -35.10
CA GLY A 304 19.27 -14.90 -36.34
C GLY A 304 17.98 -15.33 -37.05
N VAL A 305 16.82 -14.79 -36.65
CA VAL A 305 15.52 -15.09 -37.26
C VAL A 305 15.02 -13.84 -37.99
N ASP A 306 15.22 -13.79 -39.32
CA ASP A 306 14.71 -12.69 -40.15
C ASP A 306 13.29 -12.98 -40.65
N LEU A 307 12.37 -12.10 -40.30
CA LEU A 307 10.94 -12.22 -40.62
C LEU A 307 10.48 -11.16 -41.63
N ARG A 308 11.36 -10.27 -42.10
CA ARG A 308 11.00 -9.13 -42.95
C ARG A 308 10.36 -9.54 -44.28
N ASP A 309 10.85 -10.62 -44.88
CA ASP A 309 10.36 -11.14 -46.18
C ASP A 309 9.11 -12.04 -46.04
N ARG A 310 8.67 -12.29 -44.79
CA ARG A 310 7.53 -13.16 -44.48
C ARG A 310 6.33 -12.41 -43.93
N LEU A 311 6.45 -11.09 -43.77
CA LEU A 311 5.37 -10.18 -43.45
C LEU A 311 4.79 -9.72 -44.80
N GLY A 312 3.54 -10.07 -45.09
CA GLY A 312 2.90 -9.67 -46.34
C GLY A 312 2.92 -8.15 -46.53
N GLU A 313 3.12 -7.71 -47.78
CA GLU A 313 3.06 -6.29 -48.12
C GLU A 313 1.66 -5.73 -47.84
N HIS A 314 1.61 -4.55 -47.20
CA HIS A 314 0.40 -3.76 -46.92
C HIS A 314 -0.53 -3.61 -48.15
N PRO A 315 -1.82 -3.29 -47.98
CA PRO A 315 -2.84 -3.78 -47.04
C PRO A 315 -3.67 -4.94 -47.62
#